data_AF-A0A950ARI4-F1
#
_entry.id   AF-A0A950ARI4-F1
#
_cell.length_a   1.000
_cell.length_b   1.000
_cell.length_c   1.000
_cell.angle_alpha   90.00
_cell.angle_beta   90.00
_cell.angle_gamma   90.00
#
_symmetry.space_group_name_H-M   'P 1'
#
loop_
_entity.id
_entity.type
_entity.pdbx_description
1 polymer ?
#
loop_
_entity_poly.entity_id
_entity_poly.type
_entity_poly.pdbx_seq_one_letter_code
_entity_poly.pdbx_strand_id
1 'polypeptide(L)'
;MTYCVGIITREGLVMASDSRSNAGYDQVNVCRKMHTFVEPRERIFILLTSGSLSCAQSVITLLRREFDQGQGLASAATFYDAARVVGEQVRRVSALDRHALEQDDYKFNVHILLAGQIRGQPHDLYMVYPQGNPLRATEDSPYLQIGECKYGRPILDRGVCYDRTTLEDAARYALISLDSTMRSNVTVGPPIDLLVYVRDELGISRQRRLLAKDPDLLAIHAQWEQALRKAVQELPTVRFDGPPAGSEP
;
A
#
# COMPACT_ATOMS: atom_id res chain seq x y z
N MET A 1 -1.98 12.70 -2.62
CA MET A 1 -3.30 12.28 -2.08
C MET A 1 -3.53 10.80 -2.28
N THR A 2 -2.74 9.95 -1.62
CA THR A 2 -2.88 8.48 -1.66
C THR A 2 -1.94 7.90 -0.61
N TYR A 3 -2.34 6.84 0.09
CA TYR A 3 -1.40 5.95 0.77
C TYR A 3 -1.83 4.50 0.56
N CYS A 4 -0.90 3.67 0.10
CA CYS A 4 -1.08 2.24 -0.03
C CYS A 4 0.14 1.50 0.53
N VAL A 5 -0.10 0.32 1.08
CA VAL A 5 0.93 -0.54 1.66
C VAL A 5 0.66 -2.00 1.29
N GLY A 6 1.74 -2.71 0.95
CA GLY A 6 1.77 -4.16 0.84
C GLY A 6 2.79 -4.70 1.84
N ILE A 7 2.42 -5.74 2.59
CA ILE A 7 3.27 -6.46 3.53
C ILE A 7 3.33 -7.91 3.10
N ILE A 8 4.53 -8.47 2.98
CA ILE A 8 4.78 -9.87 2.70
C ILE A 8 5.30 -10.57 3.96
N THR A 9 4.70 -11.70 4.29
CA THR A 9 5.15 -12.55 5.41
C THR A 9 5.34 -13.96 4.90
N ARG A 10 5.91 -14.83 5.74
CA ARG A 10 6.01 -16.26 5.44
C ARG A 10 4.63 -16.93 5.23
N GLU A 11 3.58 -16.38 5.82
CA GLU A 11 2.20 -16.92 5.76
C GLU A 11 1.41 -16.44 4.54
N GLY A 12 1.80 -15.33 3.92
CA GLY A 12 1.11 -14.76 2.76
C GLY A 12 1.32 -13.26 2.60
N LEU A 13 0.26 -12.54 2.23
CA LEU A 13 0.29 -11.12 1.90
C LEU A 13 -0.83 -10.34 2.61
N VAL A 14 -0.53 -9.09 2.96
CA VAL A 14 -1.53 -8.10 3.39
C VAL A 14 -1.40 -6.87 2.50
N MET A 15 -2.51 -6.46 1.89
CA MET A 15 -2.60 -5.30 1.01
C MET A 15 -3.65 -4.33 1.56
N ALA A 16 -3.29 -3.06 1.72
CA ALA A 16 -4.21 -2.03 2.20
C ALA A 16 -4.06 -0.72 1.42
N SER A 17 -5.18 -0.09 1.09
CA SER A 17 -5.20 1.21 0.40
C SER A 17 -6.29 2.12 0.93
N ASP A 18 -5.97 3.40 1.09
CA ASP A 18 -6.97 4.45 1.29
C ASP A 18 -7.75 4.73 -0.02
N SER A 19 -8.84 5.49 0.05
CA SER A 19 -9.67 5.80 -1.13
C SER A 19 -9.71 7.29 -1.49
N ARG A 20 -9.19 8.19 -0.65
CA ARG A 20 -9.21 9.63 -0.94
C ARG A 20 -8.30 9.95 -2.13
N SER A 21 -8.83 10.62 -3.14
CA SER A 21 -8.12 10.88 -4.40
C SER A 21 -8.35 12.31 -4.84
N ASN A 22 -7.32 12.92 -5.45
CA ASN A 22 -7.44 14.25 -6.05
C ASN A 22 -7.78 14.08 -7.53
N ALA A 23 -8.89 14.67 -7.97
CA ALA A 23 -9.30 14.69 -9.37
C ALA A 23 -9.22 16.10 -10.01
N GLY A 24 -8.69 17.09 -9.30
CA GLY A 24 -8.56 18.49 -9.74
C GLY A 24 -8.42 19.44 -8.55
N TYR A 25 -8.14 20.72 -8.82
CA TYR A 25 -7.75 21.71 -7.80
C TYR A 25 -8.63 21.73 -6.52
N ASP A 26 -9.93 21.46 -6.62
CA ASP A 26 -10.85 21.38 -5.48
C ASP A 26 -11.74 20.12 -5.48
N GLN A 27 -11.34 19.07 -6.20
CA GLN A 27 -12.15 17.85 -6.34
C GLN A 27 -11.54 16.68 -5.59
N VAL A 28 -11.99 16.51 -4.34
CA VAL A 28 -11.67 15.33 -3.53
C VAL A 28 -12.71 14.25 -3.78
N ASN A 29 -12.30 13.20 -4.49
CA ASN A 29 -13.14 12.06 -4.81
C ASN A 29 -12.79 10.84 -3.95
N VAL A 30 -13.74 9.91 -3.85
CA VAL A 30 -13.53 8.58 -3.30
C VAL A 30 -13.34 7.62 -4.47
N CYS A 31 -12.10 7.19 -4.69
CA CYS A 31 -11.76 6.25 -5.75
C CYS A 31 -11.10 5.01 -5.13
N ARG A 32 -11.55 3.83 -5.56
CA ARG A 32 -10.91 2.58 -5.16
C ARG A 32 -9.53 2.50 -5.81
N LYS A 33 -8.52 2.15 -5.01
CA LYS A 33 -7.12 2.02 -5.47
C LYS A 33 -6.62 0.58 -5.49
N MET A 34 -7.40 -0.35 -4.93
CA MET A 34 -7.14 -1.79 -4.94
C MET A 34 -7.90 -2.48 -6.08
N HIS A 35 -7.20 -3.24 -6.90
CA HIS A 35 -7.75 -3.97 -8.05
C HIS A 35 -7.27 -5.42 -8.03
N THR A 36 -8.14 -6.36 -8.39
CA THR A 36 -7.83 -7.78 -8.33
C THR A 36 -8.02 -8.46 -9.69
N PHE A 37 -7.10 -9.35 -10.04
CA PHE A 37 -7.13 -10.16 -11.26
C PHE A 37 -7.00 -11.61 -10.81
N VAL A 38 -8.07 -12.39 -10.99
CA VAL A 38 -8.18 -13.72 -10.40
C VAL A 38 -8.57 -14.69 -11.49
N GLU A 39 -7.75 -15.71 -11.67
CA GLU A 39 -8.13 -16.94 -12.36
C GLU A 39 -8.16 -18.04 -11.28
N PRO A 40 -9.37 -18.43 -10.83
CA PRO A 40 -9.52 -19.24 -9.63
C PRO A 40 -8.66 -20.50 -9.65
N ARG A 41 -7.99 -20.77 -8.52
CA ARG A 41 -7.07 -21.90 -8.33
C ARG A 41 -5.79 -21.80 -9.16
N GLU A 42 -5.63 -20.87 -10.08
CA GLU A 42 -4.47 -20.79 -10.98
C GLU A 42 -3.56 -19.60 -10.63
N ARG A 43 -4.12 -18.39 -10.55
CA ARG A 43 -3.35 -17.18 -10.26
C ARG A 43 -4.21 -16.09 -9.66
N ILE A 44 -3.58 -15.29 -8.84
CA ILE A 44 -4.17 -14.09 -8.25
C ILE A 44 -3.14 -12.97 -8.29
N PHE A 45 -3.58 -11.79 -8.72
CA PHE A 45 -2.84 -10.54 -8.64
C PHE A 45 -3.68 -9.46 -7.98
N ILE A 46 -3.08 -8.75 -7.05
CA ILE A 46 -3.64 -7.64 -6.28
C ILE A 46 -2.77 -6.42 -6.58
N LEU A 47 -3.39 -5.39 -7.16
CA LEU A 47 -2.71 -4.17 -7.56
C LEU A 47 -3.21 -3.01 -6.69
N LEU A 48 -2.29 -2.25 -6.10
CA LEU A 48 -2.58 -0.96 -5.46
C LEU A 48 -1.99 0.17 -6.28
N THR A 49 -2.74 1.25 -6.51
CA THR A 49 -2.33 2.36 -7.37
C THR A 49 -2.12 3.65 -6.60
N SER A 50 -1.16 4.48 -7.03
CA SER A 50 -0.99 5.86 -6.56
C SER A 50 -0.40 6.76 -7.65
N GLY A 51 -0.52 8.07 -7.48
CA GLY A 51 -0.06 9.07 -8.44
C GLY A 51 -1.23 9.70 -9.20
N SER A 52 -1.05 9.95 -10.49
CA SER A 52 -2.09 10.48 -11.38
C SER A 52 -3.24 9.49 -11.50
N LEU A 53 -4.44 9.92 -11.08
CA LEU A 53 -5.64 9.09 -11.09
C LEU A 53 -6.01 8.63 -12.51
N SER A 54 -6.00 9.55 -13.48
CA SER A 54 -6.34 9.24 -14.87
C SER A 54 -5.35 8.25 -15.48
N CYS A 55 -4.04 8.46 -15.29
CA CYS A 55 -3.03 7.54 -15.80
C CYS A 55 -3.12 6.16 -15.14
N ALA A 56 -3.32 6.10 -13.82
CA ALA A 56 -3.51 4.84 -13.10
C ALA A 56 -4.75 4.08 -13.61
N GLN A 57 -5.87 4.78 -13.83
CA GLN A 57 -7.09 4.20 -14.41
C GLN A 57 -6.85 3.66 -15.82
N SER A 58 -6.11 4.38 -16.67
CA SER A 58 -5.73 3.90 -18.00
C SER A 58 -4.89 2.62 -17.92
N VAL A 59 -3.91 2.55 -17.02
CA VAL A 59 -3.08 1.34 -16.83
C VAL A 59 -3.94 0.15 -16.40
N ILE A 60 -4.81 0.33 -15.39
CA ILE A 60 -5.70 -0.74 -14.93
C ILE A 60 -6.69 -1.17 -16.02
N THR A 61 -7.20 -0.24 -16.83
CA THR A 61 -8.12 -0.52 -17.94
C THR A 61 -7.45 -1.38 -19.01
N LEU A 62 -6.22 -1.04 -19.40
CA LEU A 62 -5.46 -1.81 -20.39
C LEU A 62 -5.11 -3.21 -19.86
N LEU A 63 -4.66 -3.30 -18.59
CA LEU A 63 -4.42 -4.59 -17.94
C LEU A 63 -5.66 -5.47 -17.90
N ARG A 64 -6.83 -4.89 -17.58
CA ARG A 64 -8.11 -5.63 -17.55
C ARG A 64 -8.46 -6.17 -18.93
N ARG A 65 -8.35 -5.32 -19.95
CA ARG A 65 -8.64 -5.71 -21.33
C ARG A 65 -7.78 -6.89 -21.79
N GLU A 66 -6.47 -6.86 -21.52
CA GLU A 66 -5.58 -7.98 -21.87
C GLU A 66 -5.89 -9.23 -21.06
N PHE A 67 -6.11 -9.08 -19.75
CA PHE A 67 -6.44 -10.19 -18.87
C PHE A 67 -7.72 -10.92 -19.30
N ASP A 68 -8.78 -10.19 -19.61
CA ASP A 68 -10.07 -10.74 -20.04
C ASP A 68 -9.97 -11.45 -21.41
N GLN A 69 -8.89 -11.21 -22.17
CA GLN A 69 -8.58 -11.88 -23.44
C GLN A 69 -7.60 -13.04 -23.27
N GLY A 70 -7.23 -13.42 -22.04
CA GLY A 70 -6.22 -14.46 -21.78
C GLY A 70 -4.78 -14.01 -22.00
N GLN A 71 -4.54 -12.70 -22.11
CA GLN A 71 -3.24 -12.09 -22.37
C GLN A 71 -2.68 -11.37 -21.13
N GLY A 72 -1.44 -10.88 -21.23
CA GLY A 72 -0.80 -10.11 -20.16
C GLY A 72 -0.71 -10.91 -18.86
N LEU A 73 -1.35 -10.40 -17.79
CA LEU A 73 -1.32 -11.06 -16.48
C LEU A 73 -1.95 -12.48 -16.51
N ALA A 74 -2.91 -12.73 -17.40
CA ALA A 74 -3.56 -14.04 -17.53
C ALA A 74 -2.63 -15.11 -18.11
N SER A 75 -1.55 -14.73 -18.81
CA SER A 75 -0.58 -15.64 -19.41
C SER A 75 0.87 -15.43 -18.95
N ALA A 76 1.09 -14.57 -17.95
CA ALA A 76 2.40 -14.41 -17.32
C ALA A 76 2.93 -15.75 -16.80
N ALA A 77 4.16 -16.11 -17.19
CA ALA A 77 4.78 -17.38 -16.84
C ALA A 77 5.35 -17.37 -15.41
N THR A 78 5.98 -16.27 -15.01
CA THR A 78 6.50 -16.06 -13.66
C THR A 78 5.91 -14.80 -13.01
N PHE A 79 6.04 -14.68 -11.69
CA PHE A 79 5.62 -13.47 -11.00
C PHE A 79 6.43 -12.22 -11.43
N TYR A 80 7.70 -12.42 -11.80
CA TYR A 80 8.52 -11.35 -12.37
C TYR A 80 8.00 -10.91 -13.76
N ASP A 81 7.56 -11.86 -14.60
CA ASP A 81 6.93 -11.53 -15.88
C ASP A 81 5.63 -10.75 -15.66
N ALA A 82 4.83 -11.10 -14.65
CA ALA A 82 3.65 -10.33 -14.27
C ALA A 82 4.00 -8.87 -13.90
N ALA A 83 5.09 -8.66 -13.14
CA ALA A 83 5.59 -7.31 -12.83
C ALA A 83 6.06 -6.56 -14.09
N ARG A 84 6.64 -7.26 -15.06
CA ARG A 84 7.06 -6.69 -16.36
C ARG A 84 5.87 -6.31 -17.24
N VAL A 85 4.80 -7.13 -17.26
CA VAL A 85 3.53 -6.82 -17.94
C VAL A 85 2.93 -5.53 -17.38
N VAL A 86 2.84 -5.38 -16.05
CA VAL A 86 2.36 -4.13 -15.43
C VAL A 86 3.22 -2.94 -15.85
N GLY A 87 4.55 -3.10 -15.82
CA GLY A 87 5.49 -2.07 -16.26
C GLY A 87 5.37 -1.68 -17.73
N GLU A 88 5.02 -2.62 -18.61
CA GLU A 88 4.76 -2.35 -20.02
C GLU A 88 3.51 -1.48 -20.20
N GLN A 89 2.42 -1.76 -19.48
CA GLN A 89 1.23 -0.92 -19.52
C GLN A 89 1.48 0.48 -18.96
N VAL A 90 2.31 0.61 -17.91
CA VAL A 90 2.77 1.94 -17.43
C VAL A 90 3.51 2.70 -18.53
N ARG A 91 4.44 2.05 -19.25
CA ARG A 91 5.17 2.68 -20.37
C ARG A 91 4.22 3.05 -21.52
N ARG A 92 3.23 2.21 -21.82
CA ARG A 92 2.23 2.47 -22.87
C ARG A 92 1.42 3.72 -22.57
N VAL A 93 0.89 3.85 -21.35
CA VAL A 93 0.17 5.08 -20.93
C VAL A 93 1.11 6.29 -20.91
N SER A 94 2.35 6.10 -20.45
CA SER A 94 3.36 7.16 -20.52
C SER A 94 3.62 7.64 -21.94
N ALA A 95 3.65 6.76 -22.94
CA ALA A 95 3.86 7.14 -24.34
C ALA A 95 2.68 7.92 -24.92
N LEU A 96 1.46 7.69 -24.41
CA LEU A 96 0.26 8.42 -24.81
C LEU A 96 0.19 9.81 -24.18
N ASP A 97 0.40 9.90 -22.87
CA ASP A 97 -0.02 11.07 -22.10
C ASP A 97 1.14 11.96 -21.62
N ARG A 98 2.36 11.43 -21.47
CA ARG A 98 3.46 12.16 -20.80
C ARG A 98 3.78 13.48 -21.47
N HIS A 99 3.88 13.50 -22.81
CA HIS A 99 4.26 14.71 -23.53
C HIS A 99 3.23 15.84 -23.33
N ALA A 100 1.94 15.52 -23.43
CA ALA A 100 0.87 16.49 -23.23
C ALA A 100 0.82 16.99 -21.78
N LEU A 101 1.01 16.09 -20.79
CA LEU A 101 1.07 16.48 -19.38
C LEU A 101 2.23 17.44 -19.10
N GLU A 102 3.42 17.14 -19.62
CA GLU A 102 4.63 17.93 -19.39
C GLU A 102 4.57 19.30 -20.09
N GLN A 103 3.84 19.43 -21.20
CA GLN A 103 3.57 20.73 -21.84
C GLN A 103 2.79 21.69 -20.95
N ASP A 104 1.93 21.16 -20.08
CA ASP A 104 1.11 21.91 -19.12
C ASP A 104 1.69 21.87 -17.69
N ASP A 105 3.01 21.62 -17.55
CA ASP A 105 3.74 21.53 -16.29
C ASP A 105 3.26 20.43 -15.31
N TYR A 106 2.52 19.44 -15.79
CA TYR A 106 2.16 18.24 -15.02
C TYR A 106 3.18 17.12 -15.19
N LYS A 107 3.51 16.44 -14.08
CA LYS A 107 4.43 15.30 -14.11
C LYS A 107 3.66 14.00 -14.33
N PHE A 108 4.09 13.19 -15.31
CA PHE A 108 3.66 11.80 -15.38
C PHE A 108 4.15 11.04 -14.14
N ASN A 109 3.22 10.55 -13.34
CA ASN A 109 3.53 9.87 -12.09
C ASN A 109 2.52 8.76 -11.81
N VAL A 110 2.95 7.50 -11.92
CA VAL A 110 2.14 6.32 -11.57
C VAL A 110 3.04 5.32 -10.87
N HIS A 111 2.67 4.94 -9.65
CA HIS A 111 3.29 3.84 -8.93
C HIS A 111 2.25 2.75 -8.67
N ILE A 112 2.66 1.49 -8.81
CA ILE A 112 1.78 0.34 -8.60
C ILE A 112 2.47 -0.66 -7.68
N LEU A 113 1.82 -1.05 -6.58
CA LEU A 113 2.19 -2.27 -5.87
C LEU A 113 1.49 -3.44 -6.54
N LEU A 114 2.22 -4.51 -6.84
CA LEU A 114 1.71 -5.76 -7.40
C LEU A 114 2.04 -6.89 -6.42
N ALA A 115 1.03 -7.57 -5.90
CA ALA A 115 1.20 -8.70 -5.02
C ALA A 115 0.31 -9.87 -5.45
N GLY A 116 0.63 -11.09 -5.03
CA GLY A 116 -0.20 -12.25 -5.30
C GLY A 116 0.61 -13.53 -5.46
N GLN A 117 0.06 -14.50 -6.19
CA GLN A 117 0.69 -15.80 -6.40
C GLN A 117 0.21 -16.44 -7.71
N ILE A 118 1.12 -17.17 -8.36
CA ILE A 118 0.83 -18.09 -9.47
C ILE A 118 0.98 -19.52 -8.93
N ARG A 119 0.11 -20.45 -9.35
CA ARG A 119 0.14 -21.85 -8.90
C ARG A 119 1.54 -22.44 -9.07
N GLY A 120 2.04 -23.08 -8.01
CA GLY A 120 3.36 -23.72 -8.00
C GLY A 120 4.54 -22.76 -7.83
N GLN A 121 4.30 -21.46 -7.68
CA GLN A 121 5.32 -20.44 -7.37
C GLN A 121 5.07 -19.83 -5.99
N PRO A 122 6.10 -19.28 -5.32
CA PRO A 122 5.88 -18.52 -4.09
C PRO A 122 5.02 -17.28 -4.35
N HIS A 123 4.31 -16.83 -3.32
CA HIS A 123 3.70 -15.50 -3.34
C HIS A 123 4.77 -14.41 -3.32
N ASP A 124 4.48 -13.27 -3.94
CA ASP A 124 5.47 -12.22 -4.11
C ASP A 124 4.85 -10.82 -4.04
N LEU A 125 5.70 -9.81 -3.84
CA LEU A 125 5.33 -8.39 -3.75
C LEU A 125 6.36 -7.53 -4.49
N TYR A 126 5.86 -6.74 -5.44
CA TYR A 126 6.65 -5.82 -6.26
C TYR A 126 6.09 -4.41 -6.19
N MET A 127 6.95 -3.42 -6.41
CA MET A 127 6.59 -2.05 -6.75
C MET A 127 7.05 -1.76 -8.18
N VAL A 128 6.14 -1.30 -9.03
CA VAL A 128 6.42 -0.82 -10.38
C VAL A 128 6.48 0.70 -10.35
N TYR A 129 7.60 1.25 -10.82
CA TYR A 129 7.85 2.70 -10.88
C TYR A 129 7.23 3.36 -12.13
N PRO A 130 7.17 4.70 -12.19
CA PRO A 130 6.68 5.43 -13.38
C PRO A 130 7.46 5.16 -14.67
N GLN A 131 8.68 4.63 -14.57
CA GLN A 131 9.51 4.19 -15.71
C GLN A 131 9.17 2.75 -16.15
N GLY A 132 8.29 2.07 -15.41
CA GLY A 132 7.83 0.71 -15.67
C GLY A 132 8.84 -0.39 -15.31
N ASN A 133 9.93 -0.07 -14.60
CA ASN A 133 10.81 -1.08 -14.02
C ASN A 133 10.27 -1.52 -12.64
N PRO A 134 10.38 -2.82 -12.30
CA PRO A 134 9.92 -3.33 -11.01
C PRO A 134 11.05 -3.38 -9.95
N LEU A 135 10.68 -3.20 -8.68
CA LEU A 135 11.46 -3.50 -7.47
C LEU A 135 10.72 -4.61 -6.69
N ARG A 136 11.44 -5.63 -6.23
CA ARG A 136 10.89 -6.72 -5.42
C ARG A 136 11.06 -6.43 -3.92
N ALA A 137 10.07 -6.79 -3.11
CA ALA A 137 10.25 -6.92 -1.66
C ALA A 137 11.19 -8.08 -1.33
N THR A 138 11.81 -8.04 -0.16
CA THR A 138 12.72 -9.09 0.32
C THR A 138 12.34 -9.49 1.73
N GLU A 139 12.91 -10.58 2.24
CA GLU A 139 12.69 -10.99 3.63
C GLU A 139 13.24 -9.93 4.61
N ASP A 140 14.34 -9.27 4.25
CA ASP A 140 14.94 -8.15 5.00
C ASP A 140 14.15 -6.82 4.86
N SER A 141 13.33 -6.70 3.82
CA SER A 141 12.47 -5.54 3.57
C SER A 141 11.06 -6.01 3.19
N PRO A 142 10.30 -6.53 4.16
CA PRO A 142 9.07 -7.31 3.94
C PRO A 142 7.83 -6.44 3.70
N TYR A 143 7.99 -5.19 3.30
CA TYR A 143 6.86 -4.33 2.96
C TYR A 143 7.27 -3.26 1.94
N LEU A 144 6.30 -2.82 1.13
CA LEU A 144 6.45 -1.73 0.19
C LEU A 144 5.30 -0.73 0.36
N GLN A 145 5.59 0.54 0.14
CA GLN A 145 4.62 1.64 0.28
C GLN A 145 4.64 2.53 -0.95
N ILE A 146 3.48 3.07 -1.32
CA ILE A 146 3.34 4.09 -2.37
C ILE A 146 2.44 5.24 -1.90
N GLY A 147 2.67 6.44 -2.43
CA GLY A 147 1.99 7.67 -1.99
C GLY A 147 2.64 8.32 -0.75
N GLU A 148 1.83 8.80 0.20
CA GLU A 148 2.22 9.52 1.42
C GLU A 148 2.78 8.57 2.51
N CYS A 149 3.89 7.90 2.21
CA CYS A 149 4.40 6.78 3.01
C CYS A 149 5.08 7.17 4.35
N LYS A 150 5.55 8.41 4.49
CA LYS A 150 6.46 8.81 5.59
C LYS A 150 5.84 8.71 6.98
N TYR A 151 4.56 9.05 7.12
CA TYR A 151 3.88 9.13 8.41
C TYR A 151 3.62 7.75 9.02
N GLY A 152 3.21 6.79 8.20
CA GLY A 152 2.91 5.42 8.62
C GLY A 152 4.12 4.48 8.63
N ARG A 153 5.27 4.91 8.11
CA ARG A 153 6.47 4.06 8.01
C ARG A 153 7.07 3.63 9.36
N PRO A 154 7.19 4.50 10.39
CA PRO A 154 7.93 4.13 11.61
C PRO A 154 7.33 2.98 12.42
N ILE A 155 6.03 2.68 12.30
CA ILE A 155 5.43 1.51 12.97
C ILE A 155 5.75 0.22 12.20
N LEU A 156 5.86 0.29 10.87
CA LEU A 156 6.25 -0.85 10.03
C LEU A 156 7.72 -1.21 10.28
N ASP A 157 8.62 -0.22 10.27
CA ASP A 157 10.05 -0.40 10.53
C ASP A 157 10.35 -1.03 11.91
N ARG A 158 9.48 -0.81 12.90
CA ARG A 158 9.68 -1.34 14.26
C ARG A 158 9.13 -2.74 14.47
N GLY A 159 8.16 -3.17 13.66
CA GLY A 159 7.28 -4.29 14.02
C GLY A 159 7.15 -5.39 12.98
N VAL A 160 7.33 -5.08 11.70
CA VAL A 160 7.15 -6.06 10.62
C VAL A 160 8.43 -6.85 10.40
N CYS A 161 8.34 -8.17 10.49
CA CYS A 161 9.42 -9.12 10.28
C CYS A 161 8.87 -10.33 9.50
N TYR A 162 9.49 -10.67 8.37
CA TYR A 162 8.99 -11.69 7.43
C TYR A 162 8.61 -13.03 8.10
N ASP A 163 9.49 -13.55 8.96
CA ASP A 163 9.31 -14.85 9.62
C ASP A 163 8.41 -14.85 10.86
N ARG A 164 8.20 -13.69 11.49
CA ARG A 164 7.58 -13.59 12.82
C ARG A 164 6.22 -12.91 12.80
N THR A 165 5.98 -12.04 11.83
CA THR A 165 4.71 -11.31 11.74
C THR A 165 3.65 -12.21 11.12
N THR A 166 2.60 -12.53 11.89
CA THR A 166 1.42 -13.25 11.40
C THR A 166 0.64 -12.39 10.40
N LEU A 167 -0.23 -13.01 9.59
CA LEU A 167 -1.13 -12.25 8.70
C LEU A 167 -2.05 -11.29 9.46
N GLU A 168 -2.48 -11.67 10.66
CA GLU A 168 -3.36 -10.86 11.51
C GLU A 168 -2.62 -9.65 12.07
N ASP A 169 -1.38 -9.83 12.54
CA ASP A 169 -0.54 -8.72 12.97
C ASP A 169 -0.15 -7.80 11.82
N ALA A 170 0.17 -8.36 10.65
CA ALA A 170 0.42 -7.57 9.44
C ALA A 170 -0.79 -6.71 9.07
N ALA A 171 -2.02 -7.23 9.18
CA ALA A 171 -3.23 -6.46 8.98
C ALA A 171 -3.37 -5.32 10.00
N ARG A 172 -3.10 -5.57 11.29
CA ARG A 172 -3.08 -4.53 12.32
C ARG A 172 -2.02 -3.46 12.04
N TYR A 173 -0.80 -3.86 11.67
CA TYR A 173 0.28 -2.95 11.30
C TYR A 173 -0.11 -2.06 10.10
N ALA A 174 -0.72 -2.63 9.07
CA ALA A 174 -1.20 -1.87 7.92
C ALA A 174 -2.27 -0.83 8.32
N LEU A 175 -3.23 -1.21 9.17
CA LEU A 175 -4.28 -0.30 9.65
C LEU A 175 -3.74 0.81 10.56
N ILE A 176 -2.84 0.51 11.49
CA ILE A 176 -2.20 1.52 12.36
C ILE A 176 -1.31 2.47 11.54
N SER A 177 -0.63 1.94 10.52
CA SER A 177 0.16 2.73 9.58
C SER A 177 -0.72 3.72 8.80
N LEU A 178 -1.88 3.27 8.31
CA LEU A 178 -2.89 4.13 7.67
C LEU A 178 -3.46 5.15 8.65
N ASP A 179 -3.77 4.75 9.87
CA ASP A 179 -4.31 5.63 10.92
C ASP A 179 -3.37 6.79 11.24
N SER A 180 -2.09 6.47 11.50
CA SER A 180 -1.04 7.46 11.76
C SER A 180 -0.90 8.46 10.60
N THR A 181 -1.06 7.97 9.38
CA THR A 181 -1.01 8.79 8.16
C THR A 181 -2.24 9.69 8.03
N MET A 182 -3.46 9.18 8.24
CA MET A 182 -4.70 9.96 8.17
C MET A 182 -4.76 11.05 9.26
N ARG A 183 -4.24 10.76 10.46
CA ARG A 183 -4.10 11.74 11.55
C ARG A 183 -3.18 12.91 11.19
N SER A 184 -2.17 12.67 10.35
CA SER A 184 -1.10 13.65 10.06
C SER A 184 -1.17 14.27 8.67
N ASN A 185 -1.96 13.69 7.76
CA ASN A 185 -2.07 14.14 6.38
C ASN A 185 -3.52 13.96 5.86
N VAL A 186 -4.22 15.08 5.68
CA VAL A 186 -5.62 15.13 5.23
C VAL A 186 -5.84 14.58 3.83
N THR A 187 -4.77 14.36 3.05
CA THR A 187 -4.88 13.84 1.69
C THR A 187 -5.07 12.32 1.63
N VAL A 188 -5.01 11.65 2.78
CA VAL A 188 -5.25 10.22 2.96
C VAL A 188 -6.52 10.05 3.78
N GLY A 189 -7.38 9.12 3.38
CA GLY A 189 -8.62 8.91 4.12
C GLY A 189 -9.45 7.71 3.71
N PRO A 190 -10.39 7.32 4.58
CA PRO A 190 -11.29 6.21 4.31
C PRO A 190 -12.24 6.52 3.13
N PRO A 191 -12.87 5.49 2.52
CA PRO A 191 -12.79 4.07 2.88
C PRO A 191 -11.39 3.45 2.71
N ILE A 192 -11.07 2.47 3.56
CA ILE A 192 -9.86 1.65 3.44
C ILE A 192 -10.27 0.31 2.86
N ASP A 193 -9.70 -0.07 1.72
CA ASP A 193 -9.79 -1.44 1.21
C ASP A 193 -8.63 -2.26 1.82
N LEU A 194 -8.94 -3.36 2.50
CA LEU A 194 -7.99 -4.29 3.12
C LEU A 194 -8.21 -5.70 2.54
N LEU A 195 -7.11 -6.35 2.15
CA LEU A 195 -7.11 -7.72 1.65
C LEU A 195 -5.99 -8.51 2.33
N VAL A 196 -6.34 -9.67 2.87
CA VAL A 196 -5.40 -10.65 3.45
C VAL A 196 -5.42 -11.89 2.57
N TYR A 197 -4.26 -12.28 2.06
CA TYR A 197 -4.09 -13.44 1.21
C TYR A 197 -3.25 -14.49 1.93
N VAL A 198 -3.79 -15.71 2.04
CA VAL A 198 -3.07 -16.85 2.61
C VAL A 198 -2.29 -17.54 1.49
N ARG A 199 -1.02 -17.86 1.76
CA ARG A 199 -0.17 -18.62 0.81
C ARG A 199 -0.90 -19.88 0.33
N ASP A 200 -0.80 -20.14 -0.98
CA ASP A 200 -1.36 -21.28 -1.70
C ASP A 200 -2.89 -21.31 -1.79
N GLU A 201 -3.59 -20.25 -1.34
CA GLU A 201 -5.05 -20.19 -1.42
C GLU A 201 -5.57 -19.98 -2.86
N LEU A 202 -4.79 -19.28 -3.68
CA LEU A 202 -5.10 -18.97 -5.10
C LEU A 202 -6.55 -18.49 -5.34
N GLY A 203 -7.05 -17.72 -4.38
CA GLY A 203 -8.39 -17.14 -4.34
C GLY A 203 -8.45 -15.98 -3.33
N ILE A 204 -9.60 -15.31 -3.26
CA ILE A 204 -9.85 -14.22 -2.30
C ILE A 204 -10.94 -14.68 -1.33
N SER A 205 -10.58 -14.90 -0.07
CA SER A 205 -11.56 -15.18 1.00
C SER A 205 -11.65 -14.04 2.02
N ARG A 206 -10.59 -13.25 2.21
CA ARG A 206 -10.50 -12.21 3.23
C ARG A 206 -10.28 -10.84 2.59
N GLN A 207 -11.39 -10.20 2.22
CA GLN A 207 -11.39 -8.81 1.75
C GLN A 207 -12.47 -8.03 2.47
N ARG A 208 -12.12 -6.83 2.94
CA ARG A 208 -13.06 -5.94 3.63
C ARG A 208 -12.81 -4.49 3.24
N ARG A 209 -13.89 -3.73 3.13
CA ARG A 209 -13.85 -2.28 2.96
C ARG A 209 -14.31 -1.59 4.24
N LEU A 210 -13.39 -0.93 4.92
CA LEU A 210 -13.62 -0.23 6.18
C LEU A 210 -14.02 1.22 5.88
N LEU A 211 -15.26 1.59 6.19
CA LEU A 211 -15.75 2.96 6.04
C LEU A 211 -15.23 3.85 7.19
N ALA A 212 -15.40 5.16 7.05
CA ALA A 212 -14.94 6.13 8.06
C ALA A 212 -15.53 5.91 9.47
N LYS A 213 -16.74 5.35 9.55
CA LYS A 213 -17.44 5.04 10.80
C LYS A 213 -17.49 3.54 11.10
N ASP A 214 -16.59 2.76 10.50
CA ASP A 214 -16.53 1.32 10.75
C ASP A 214 -16.16 1.05 12.23
N PRO A 215 -16.96 0.26 12.98
CA PRO A 215 -16.74 0.04 14.40
C PRO A 215 -15.36 -0.53 14.74
N ASP A 216 -14.83 -1.43 13.90
CA ASP A 216 -13.54 -2.07 14.18
C ASP A 216 -12.38 -1.11 13.90
N LEU A 217 -12.50 -0.28 12.85
CA LEU A 217 -11.51 0.76 12.57
C LEU A 217 -11.46 1.78 13.71
N LEU A 218 -12.63 2.21 14.21
CA LEU A 218 -12.72 3.13 15.35
C LEU A 218 -12.18 2.51 16.64
N ALA A 219 -12.44 1.22 16.88
CA ALA A 219 -11.96 0.50 18.06
C ALA A 219 -10.43 0.34 18.04
N ILE A 220 -9.85 -0.09 16.91
CA ILE A 220 -8.38 -0.20 16.74
C ILE A 220 -7.72 1.15 17.00
N HIS A 221 -8.28 2.20 16.40
CA HIS A 221 -7.79 3.56 16.56
C HIS A 221 -7.79 4.01 18.04
N ALA A 222 -8.92 3.88 18.72
CA ALA A 222 -9.06 4.28 20.12
C ALA A 222 -8.13 3.50 21.05
N GLN A 223 -8.04 2.18 20.86
CA GLN A 223 -7.16 1.33 21.66
C GLN A 223 -5.68 1.66 21.44
N TRP A 224 -5.28 1.91 20.18
CA TRP A 224 -3.91 2.29 19.85
C TRP A 224 -3.52 3.63 20.47
N GLU A 225 -4.39 4.64 20.39
CA GLU A 225 -4.14 5.95 21.00
C GLU A 225 -4.01 5.85 22.53
N GLN A 226 -4.86 5.06 23.18
CA GLN A 226 -4.78 4.82 24.61
C GLN A 226 -3.48 4.10 25.00
N ALA A 227 -3.10 3.06 24.27
CA ALA A 227 -1.89 2.29 24.52
C ALA A 227 -0.63 3.15 24.37
N LEU A 228 -0.56 4.00 23.33
CA LEU A 228 0.56 4.93 23.13
C LEU A 228 0.70 5.91 24.29
N ARG A 229 -0.41 6.52 24.73
CA ARG A 229 -0.38 7.46 25.86
C ARG A 229 0.11 6.78 27.15
N LYS A 230 -0.36 5.56 27.41
CA LYS A 230 0.09 4.76 28.56
C LYS A 230 1.59 4.45 28.47
N ALA A 231 2.07 4.00 27.31
CA ALA A 231 3.49 3.71 27.11
C ALA A 231 4.37 4.95 27.37
N VAL A 232 3.93 6.14 26.96
CA VAL A 232 4.64 7.40 27.22
C VAL A 232 4.66 7.73 28.72
N GLN A 233 3.57 7.49 29.45
CA GLN A 233 3.49 7.74 30.90
C GLN A 233 4.38 6.79 31.72
N GLU A 234 4.67 5.61 31.20
CA GLU A 234 5.54 4.61 31.82
C GLU A 234 7.03 4.85 31.53
N LEU A 235 7.37 5.82 30.69
CA LEU A 235 8.77 6.16 30.40
C LEU A 235 9.47 6.77 31.63
N PRO A 236 10.78 6.52 31.80
CA PRO A 236 11.55 7.16 32.86
C PRO A 236 11.49 8.70 32.77
N THR A 237 11.43 9.36 33.92
CA THR A 237 11.49 10.83 34.00
C THR A 237 12.79 11.35 33.39
N VAL A 238 12.68 12.35 32.52
CA VAL A 238 13.84 13.07 31.97
C VAL A 238 14.52 13.84 33.11
N ARG A 239 15.77 13.51 33.40
CA ARG A 239 16.60 14.27 34.34
C ARG A 239 17.19 15.47 33.60
N PHE A 240 16.94 16.66 34.13
CA PHE A 240 17.56 17.89 33.65
C PHE A 240 18.71 18.24 34.59
N ASP A 241 19.81 18.75 34.04
CA ASP A 241 20.88 19.29 34.85
C ASP A 241 20.34 20.44 35.71
N GLY A 242 20.65 20.41 37.01
CA GLY A 242 20.29 21.50 37.91
C GLY A 242 21.02 22.79 37.53
N PRO A 243 20.54 23.97 37.97
CA PRO A 243 21.30 25.19 37.81
C PRO A 243 22.70 25.02 38.43
N PRO A 244 23.76 25.59 37.81
CA PRO A 244 25.11 25.49 38.37
C PRO A 244 25.10 26.00 39.81
N ALA A 245 25.62 25.19 40.73
CA ALA A 245 25.74 25.56 42.13
C ALA A 245 26.68 26.79 42.24
N GLY A 246 26.13 27.97 42.52
CA GLY A 246 26.97 29.15 42.77
C GLY A 246 26.41 30.53 42.43
N SER A 247 25.10 30.72 42.25
CA SER A 247 24.52 32.07 42.26
C SER A 247 23.66 32.25 43.51
N GLU A 248 24.31 32.44 44.67
CA GLU A 248 23.68 33.14 45.79
C GLU A 248 23.73 34.66 45.52
N PRO A 249 22.70 35.40 45.98
CA PRO A 249 22.50 36.83 45.69
C PRO A 249 23.53 37.78 46.32
#